data_AF-A0A833QW07-F1
#
_entry.id   AF-A0A833QW07-F1
#
_cell.length_a   1.000
_cell.length_b   1.000
_cell.length_c   1.000
_cell.angle_alpha   90.00
_cell.angle_beta   90.00
_cell.angle_gamma   90.00
#
_symmetry.space_group_name_H-M   'P 1'
#
loop_
_entity.id
_entity.type
_entity.pdbx_description
1 polymer ?
#
loop_
_entity_poly.entity_id
_entity_poly.type
_entity_poly.pdbx_seq_one_letter_code
_entity_poly.pdbx_strand_id
1 'polypeptide(L)'
;MNDQRQIEKWKGKVALDLSTNEIQAWSLLSDFFSLHLWLPGVTTCEKVTGSESLPGSIRYVASPAYESGEVSWAKEELIGFDPVERSFSYRVVDGNMGFGEYVAHFRVLPGMGDGCRLEWSFECEPVTGWTREGLLGYMDSGLKGMAERVEKASNPDGKNTDMVNFEGNDKLDGKVINGGTICKANDEVNGEIHCEVNGA
;
A
#
# COMPACT_ATOMS: atom_id res chain seq x y z
N MET A 1 29.02 37.90 -5.87
CA MET A 1 27.64 37.36 -5.83
C MET A 1 27.74 35.86 -5.99
N ASN A 2 27.47 35.10 -4.94
CA ASN A 2 27.15 33.68 -5.05
C ASN A 2 26.29 33.31 -3.84
N ASP A 3 25.02 33.71 -3.88
CA ASP A 3 24.04 33.34 -2.87
C ASP A 3 23.33 32.07 -3.37
N GLN A 4 24.06 30.94 -3.35
CA GLN A 4 23.44 29.63 -3.47
C GLN A 4 22.70 29.39 -2.15
N ARG A 5 21.46 29.87 -2.07
CA ARG A 5 20.52 29.40 -1.05
C ARG A 5 20.45 27.88 -1.18
N GLN A 6 21.10 27.16 -0.26
CA GLN A 6 20.85 25.74 -0.06
C GLN A 6 19.38 25.63 0.34
N ILE A 7 18.51 25.34 -0.62
CA ILE A 7 17.14 24.97 -0.33
C ILE A 7 17.22 23.65 0.43
N GLU A 8 16.80 23.66 1.69
CA GLU A 8 16.80 22.46 2.52
C GLU A 8 15.79 21.47 1.93
N LYS A 9 16.30 20.37 1.36
CA LYS A 9 15.47 19.34 0.74
C LYS A 9 14.64 18.64 1.81
N TRP A 10 13.37 18.40 1.50
CA TRP A 10 12.52 17.52 2.29
C TRP A 10 12.92 16.09 2.03
N LYS A 11 12.95 15.30 3.11
CA LYS A 11 13.10 13.85 3.07
C LYS A 11 12.05 13.22 3.96
N GLY A 12 11.57 12.07 3.56
CA GLY A 12 10.61 11.32 4.33
C GLY A 12 10.59 9.85 3.94
N LYS A 13 10.10 9.02 4.87
CA LYS A 13 9.98 7.59 4.70
C LYS A 13 8.82 7.07 5.51
N VAL A 14 8.01 6.24 4.89
CA VAL A 14 6.95 5.45 5.51
C VAL A 14 7.23 3.98 5.27
N ALA A 15 6.84 3.13 6.22
CA ALA A 15 7.02 1.70 6.09
C ALA A 15 5.95 0.95 6.88
N LEU A 16 5.55 -0.21 6.38
CA LEU A 16 4.50 -1.04 6.97
C LEU A 16 4.83 -2.52 6.78
N ASP A 17 4.64 -3.31 7.83
CA ASP A 17 4.81 -4.78 7.79
C ASP A 17 3.48 -5.43 7.37
N LEU A 18 3.57 -6.46 6.52
CA LEU A 18 2.45 -7.24 5.99
C LEU A 18 2.65 -8.71 6.30
N SER A 19 1.55 -9.44 6.39
CA SER A 19 1.55 -10.90 6.49
C SER A 19 1.87 -11.60 5.16
N THR A 20 1.72 -10.89 4.03
CA THR A 20 2.02 -11.41 2.68
C THR A 20 3.53 -11.53 2.47
N ASN A 21 3.98 -12.62 1.85
CA ASN A 21 5.39 -12.82 1.51
C ASN A 21 5.90 -11.81 0.47
N GLU A 22 7.20 -11.53 0.50
CA GLU A 22 7.83 -10.47 -0.30
C GLU A 22 7.80 -10.75 -1.81
N ILE A 23 7.84 -12.03 -2.21
CA ILE A 23 7.79 -12.42 -3.63
C ILE A 23 6.40 -12.12 -4.21
N GLN A 24 5.36 -12.50 -3.48
CA GLN A 24 3.97 -12.27 -3.87
C GLN A 24 3.65 -10.76 -3.85
N ALA A 25 3.99 -10.05 -2.79
CA ALA A 25 3.80 -8.61 -2.72
C ALA A 25 4.53 -7.88 -3.87
N TRP A 26 5.77 -8.26 -4.18
CA TRP A 26 6.50 -7.69 -5.31
C TRP A 26 5.87 -8.03 -6.66
N SER A 27 5.38 -9.26 -6.86
CA SER A 27 4.71 -9.63 -8.12
C SER A 27 3.49 -8.76 -8.42
N LEU A 28 2.80 -8.29 -7.39
CA LEU A 28 1.65 -7.38 -7.51
C LEU A 28 2.09 -5.94 -7.74
N LEU A 29 3.11 -5.48 -7.00
CA LEU A 29 3.51 -4.07 -6.93
C LEU A 29 4.57 -3.65 -7.96
N SER A 30 5.24 -4.61 -8.61
CA SER A 30 6.35 -4.34 -9.52
C SER A 30 5.93 -3.79 -10.88
N ASP A 31 4.67 -3.96 -11.28
CA ASP A 31 4.15 -3.31 -12.48
C ASP A 31 3.95 -1.81 -12.23
N PHE A 32 4.94 -1.04 -12.71
CA PHE A 32 4.97 0.41 -12.60
C PHE A 32 3.73 1.08 -13.21
N PHE A 33 3.09 0.48 -14.22
CA PHE A 33 1.92 1.07 -14.90
C PHE A 33 0.58 0.69 -14.26
N SER A 34 0.58 -0.12 -13.22
CA SER A 34 -0.64 -0.59 -12.55
C SER A 34 -0.86 0.01 -11.16
N LEU A 35 -0.27 1.18 -10.88
CA LEU A 35 -0.36 1.82 -9.55
C LEU A 35 -1.81 2.04 -9.07
N HIS A 36 -2.71 2.40 -9.98
CA HIS A 36 -4.14 2.64 -9.70
C HIS A 36 -4.85 1.43 -9.05
N LEU A 37 -4.35 0.20 -9.28
CA LEU A 37 -4.86 -1.00 -8.63
C LEU A 37 -4.50 -1.04 -7.14
N TRP A 38 -3.38 -0.42 -6.76
CA TRP A 38 -2.78 -0.60 -5.45
C TRP A 38 -2.86 0.65 -4.58
N LEU A 39 -2.64 1.84 -5.13
CA LEU A 39 -2.63 3.09 -4.37
C LEU A 39 -4.04 3.72 -4.30
N PRO A 40 -4.68 3.78 -3.12
CA PRO A 40 -5.93 4.52 -2.98
C PRO A 40 -5.74 6.00 -3.32
N GLY A 41 -6.75 6.59 -3.96
CA GLY A 41 -6.67 7.99 -4.42
C GLY A 41 -6.02 8.16 -5.79
N VAL A 42 -5.54 7.09 -6.43
CA VAL A 42 -5.17 7.08 -7.85
C VAL A 42 -6.20 6.24 -8.61
N THR A 43 -6.94 6.86 -9.53
CA THR A 43 -7.94 6.18 -10.37
C THR A 43 -7.44 5.93 -11.78
N THR A 44 -6.42 6.67 -12.21
CA THR A 44 -5.81 6.54 -13.54
C THR A 44 -4.32 6.29 -13.38
N CYS A 45 -3.81 5.27 -14.08
CA CYS A 45 -2.40 5.06 -14.27
C CYS A 45 -2.17 4.55 -15.69
N GLU A 46 -1.59 5.38 -16.55
CA GLU A 46 -1.46 5.12 -17.98
C GLU A 46 -0.01 5.19 -18.40
N LYS A 47 0.39 4.30 -19.31
CA LYS A 47 1.72 4.38 -19.93
C LYS A 47 1.75 5.53 -20.93
N VAL A 48 2.65 6.49 -20.69
CA VAL A 48 2.95 7.59 -21.62
C VAL A 48 4.02 7.14 -22.63
N THR A 49 5.11 6.54 -22.15
CA THR A 49 6.19 6.01 -23.01
C THR A 49 6.97 4.90 -22.31
N GLY A 50 7.75 4.15 -23.09
CA GLY A 50 8.63 3.07 -22.62
C GLY A 50 7.94 1.71 -22.54
N SER A 51 8.53 0.80 -21.78
CA SER A 51 8.01 -0.55 -21.50
C SER A 51 8.16 -0.90 -20.02
N GLU A 52 7.46 -1.95 -19.59
CA GLU A 52 7.52 -2.43 -18.22
C GLU A 52 8.97 -2.65 -17.77
N SER A 53 9.24 -2.30 -16.52
CA SER A 53 10.52 -2.54 -15.84
C SER A 53 11.78 -1.92 -16.49
N LEU A 54 11.63 -0.96 -17.41
CA LEU A 54 12.77 -0.26 -18.01
C LEU A 54 12.91 1.19 -17.50
N PRO A 55 14.08 1.59 -16.97
CA PRO A 55 14.38 2.99 -16.72
C PRO A 55 14.18 3.86 -17.98
N GLY A 56 13.62 5.05 -17.79
CA GLY A 56 13.18 5.97 -18.85
C GLY A 56 11.69 5.83 -19.22
N SER A 57 11.01 4.79 -18.74
CA SER A 57 9.55 4.63 -18.87
C SER A 57 8.80 5.67 -18.08
N ILE A 58 7.71 6.21 -18.64
CA ILE A 58 6.91 7.27 -18.00
C ILE A 58 5.45 6.83 -17.87
N ARG A 59 4.92 6.94 -16.66
CA ARG A 59 3.48 6.79 -16.37
C ARG A 59 2.84 8.14 -16.11
N TYR A 60 1.56 8.27 -16.46
CA TYR A 60 0.69 9.34 -16.02
C TYR A 60 -0.22 8.80 -14.92
N VAL A 61 -0.26 9.46 -13.76
CA VAL A 61 -1.14 9.12 -12.64
C VAL A 61 -2.08 10.28 -12.33
N ALA A 62 -3.33 9.97 -12.00
CA ALA A 62 -4.31 10.99 -11.63
C ALA A 62 -5.28 10.54 -10.54
N SER A 63 -5.71 11.50 -9.73
CA SER A 63 -6.76 11.36 -8.74
C SER A 63 -8.14 11.22 -9.40
N PRO A 64 -9.17 10.76 -8.66
CA PRO A 64 -10.54 10.94 -9.12
C PRO A 64 -10.85 12.43 -9.30
N ALA A 65 -11.83 12.74 -10.14
CA ALA A 65 -12.43 14.06 -10.19
C ALA A 65 -13.28 14.27 -8.93
N TYR A 66 -12.87 15.20 -8.07
CA TYR A 66 -13.66 15.59 -6.89
C TYR A 66 -14.81 16.52 -7.31
N GLU A 67 -15.72 16.84 -6.38
CA GLU A 67 -16.86 17.74 -6.65
C GLU A 67 -16.45 19.14 -7.14
N SER A 68 -15.24 19.59 -6.81
CA SER A 68 -14.64 20.82 -7.34
C SER A 68 -14.29 20.74 -8.83
N GLY A 69 -14.28 19.54 -9.43
CA GLY A 69 -13.82 19.28 -10.78
C GLY A 69 -12.29 19.25 -10.91
N GLU A 70 -11.54 19.52 -9.84
CA GLU A 70 -10.09 19.52 -9.86
C GLU A 70 -9.54 18.10 -9.77
N VAL A 71 -8.61 17.77 -10.68
CA VAL A 71 -7.89 16.50 -10.74
C VAL A 71 -6.42 16.77 -10.44
N SER A 72 -5.88 16.10 -9.43
CA SER A 72 -4.44 16.10 -9.18
C SER A 72 -3.78 15.05 -10.08
N TRP A 73 -2.71 15.41 -10.77
CA TRP A 73 -1.98 14.49 -11.65
C TRP A 73 -0.47 14.73 -11.64
N ALA A 74 0.26 13.68 -11.98
CA ALA A 74 1.71 13.71 -12.19
C ALA A 74 2.12 12.78 -13.33
N LYS A 75 3.20 13.12 -14.03
CA LYS A 75 3.96 12.18 -14.85
C LYS A 75 5.21 11.77 -14.08
N GLU A 76 5.41 10.47 -13.98
CA GLU A 76 6.48 9.87 -13.21
C GLU A 76 7.35 9.02 -14.12
N GLU A 77 8.65 9.32 -14.16
CA GLU A 77 9.65 8.58 -14.92
C GLU A 77 10.34 7.56 -14.01
N LEU A 78 10.32 6.30 -14.40
CA LEU A 78 11.08 5.23 -13.76
C LEU A 78 12.57 5.47 -14.00
N ILE A 79 13.37 5.60 -12.94
CA ILE A 79 14.82 5.86 -13.04
C ILE A 79 15.67 4.68 -12.55
N GLY A 80 15.06 3.74 -11.83
CA GLY A 80 15.72 2.51 -11.39
C GLY A 80 14.69 1.42 -11.16
N PHE A 81 15.07 0.19 -11.49
CA PHE A 81 14.25 -1.01 -11.29
C PHE A 81 15.18 -2.19 -11.02
N ASP A 82 15.03 -2.81 -9.87
CA ASP A 82 15.82 -3.97 -9.45
C ASP A 82 14.86 -5.05 -8.94
N PRO A 83 14.60 -6.12 -9.73
CA PRO A 83 13.72 -7.20 -9.33
C PRO A 83 14.33 -8.13 -8.29
N VAL A 84 15.67 -8.15 -8.14
CA VAL A 84 16.36 -8.98 -7.14
C VAL A 84 16.19 -8.35 -5.76
N GLU A 85 16.45 -7.05 -5.67
CA GLU A 85 16.25 -6.25 -4.46
C GLU A 85 14.79 -5.80 -4.25
N ARG A 86 13.87 -6.21 -5.14
CA ARG A 86 12.44 -5.87 -5.14
C ARG A 86 12.21 -4.38 -4.91
N SER A 87 12.88 -3.58 -5.72
CA SER A 87 12.84 -2.13 -5.59
C SER A 87 12.71 -1.42 -6.92
N PHE A 88 12.10 -0.25 -6.89
CA PHE A 88 12.14 0.67 -8.00
C PHE A 88 12.20 2.11 -7.50
N SER A 89 12.62 3.01 -8.37
CA SER A 89 12.75 4.43 -8.07
C SER A 89 12.23 5.24 -9.24
N TYR A 90 11.58 6.35 -8.95
CA TYR A 90 11.02 7.21 -9.98
C TYR A 90 11.17 8.69 -9.59
N ARG A 91 11.09 9.56 -10.59
CA ARG A 91 11.05 11.01 -10.39
C ARG A 91 9.79 11.60 -11.00
N VAL A 92 9.28 12.67 -10.42
CA VAL A 92 8.21 13.46 -11.06
C VAL A 92 8.86 14.33 -12.13
N VAL A 93 8.33 14.27 -13.36
CA VAL A 93 8.83 15.04 -14.51
C VAL A 93 7.85 16.12 -14.98
N ASP A 94 6.58 16.01 -14.59
CA ASP A 94 5.51 16.95 -14.94
C ASP A 94 4.33 16.73 -13.96
N GLY A 95 3.48 17.73 -13.77
CA GLY A 95 2.36 17.62 -12.84
C GLY A 95 1.74 18.95 -12.47
N ASN A 96 0.56 18.90 -11.85
CA ASN A 96 -0.11 20.09 -11.29
C ASN A 96 -0.11 20.14 -9.76
N MET A 97 0.59 19.20 -9.11
CA MET A 97 0.63 19.07 -7.65
C MET A 97 1.69 19.96 -6.96
N GLY A 98 2.43 20.76 -7.74
CA GLY A 98 3.42 21.71 -7.20
C GLY A 98 4.80 21.12 -6.90
N PHE A 99 5.10 19.92 -7.40
CA PHE A 99 6.42 19.29 -7.25
C PHE A 99 7.49 19.98 -8.09
N GLY A 100 8.62 20.31 -7.45
CA GLY A 100 9.89 20.65 -8.11
C GLY A 100 10.72 19.38 -8.35
N GLU A 101 12.01 19.40 -7.97
CA GLU A 101 12.77 18.14 -7.91
C GLU A 101 12.12 17.19 -6.90
N TYR A 102 11.71 16.00 -7.36
CA TYR A 102 11.17 14.94 -6.51
C TYR A 102 11.66 13.58 -7.00
N VAL A 103 12.24 12.80 -6.09
CA VAL A 103 12.61 11.42 -6.31
C VAL A 103 12.02 10.56 -5.20
N ALA A 104 11.42 9.44 -5.57
CA ALA A 104 10.94 8.44 -4.62
C ALA A 104 11.56 7.07 -4.87
N HIS A 105 11.66 6.30 -3.79
CA HIS A 105 12.15 4.93 -3.79
C HIS A 105 11.13 4.04 -3.11
N PHE A 106 10.73 2.96 -3.78
CA PHE A 106 9.82 1.95 -3.27
C PHE A 106 10.55 0.60 -3.16
N ARG A 107 10.34 -0.12 -2.05
CA ARG A 107 10.98 -1.42 -1.80
C ARG A 107 10.03 -2.40 -1.12
N VAL A 108 10.20 -3.68 -1.42
CA VAL A 108 9.59 -4.80 -0.69
C VAL A 108 10.70 -5.61 -0.02
N LEU A 109 10.86 -5.41 1.28
CA LEU A 109 11.89 -6.06 2.09
C LEU A 109 11.32 -7.33 2.75
N PRO A 110 12.17 -8.31 3.09
CA PRO A 110 11.76 -9.40 3.98
C PRO A 110 11.26 -8.85 5.33
N GLY A 111 10.18 -9.41 5.84
CA GLY A 111 9.54 -9.01 7.10
C GLY A 111 9.82 -9.98 8.24
N MET A 112 8.98 -9.93 9.28
CA MET A 112 8.99 -10.93 10.35
C MET A 112 8.27 -12.21 9.89
N GLY A 113 8.84 -13.37 10.21
CA GLY A 113 8.29 -14.65 9.76
C GLY A 113 8.33 -14.76 8.23
N ASP A 114 7.21 -15.20 7.64
CA ASP A 114 7.04 -15.32 6.19
C ASP A 114 6.41 -14.06 5.54
N GLY A 115 6.31 -12.96 6.31
CA GLY A 115 5.76 -11.69 5.85
C GLY A 115 6.78 -10.80 5.15
N CYS A 116 6.35 -9.61 4.74
CA CYS A 116 7.20 -8.60 4.11
C CYS A 116 7.06 -7.22 4.76
N ARG A 117 7.95 -6.31 4.39
CA ARG A 117 7.88 -4.90 4.78
C ARG A 117 7.90 -4.03 3.53
N LEU A 118 6.84 -3.27 3.32
CA LEU A 118 6.81 -2.23 2.30
C LEU A 118 7.52 -0.98 2.84
N GLU A 119 8.39 -0.39 2.03
CA GLU A 119 9.06 0.88 2.33
C GLU A 119 8.89 1.83 1.15
N TRP A 120 8.43 3.05 1.45
CA TRP A 120 8.31 4.12 0.46
C TRP A 120 8.94 5.40 1.03
N SER A 121 9.95 5.90 0.33
CA SER A 121 10.70 7.10 0.74
C SER A 121 10.76 8.12 -0.38
N PHE A 122 11.03 9.36 -0.01
CA PHE A 122 11.22 10.46 -0.96
C PHE A 122 12.32 11.41 -0.51
N GLU A 123 12.90 12.08 -1.50
CA GLU A 123 13.68 13.31 -1.36
C GLU A 123 13.17 14.33 -2.39
N CYS A 124 12.84 15.54 -1.95
CA CYS A 124 12.32 16.57 -2.85
C CYS A 124 12.66 17.99 -2.39
N GLU A 125 12.51 18.95 -3.30
CA GLU A 125 12.37 20.36 -2.92
C GLU A 125 11.05 20.59 -2.17
N PRO A 126 10.94 21.65 -1.35
CA PRO A 126 9.67 22.05 -0.76
C PRO A 126 8.57 22.17 -1.82
N VAL A 127 7.47 21.44 -1.62
CA VAL A 127 6.39 21.32 -2.59
C VAL A 127 5.40 22.45 -2.36
N THR A 128 5.08 23.20 -3.42
CA THR A 128 4.18 24.35 -3.31
C THR A 128 2.78 23.89 -2.90
N GLY A 129 2.23 24.48 -1.84
CA GLY A 129 0.90 24.11 -1.31
C GLY A 129 0.89 22.94 -0.33
N TRP A 130 2.06 22.35 -0.02
CA TRP A 130 2.19 21.26 0.92
C TRP A 130 3.05 21.64 2.13
N THR A 131 2.97 20.82 3.17
CA THR A 131 4.00 20.72 4.21
C THR A 131 4.70 19.37 4.08
N ARG A 132 5.92 19.26 4.62
CA ARG A 132 6.64 17.98 4.65
C ARG A 132 5.81 16.90 5.37
N GLU A 133 5.22 17.25 6.51
CA GLU A 133 4.39 16.36 7.32
C GLU A 133 3.11 15.97 6.59
N GLY A 134 2.49 16.89 5.83
CA GLY A 134 1.32 16.59 5.01
C GLY A 134 1.63 15.61 3.88
N LEU A 135 2.76 15.78 3.20
CA LEU A 135 3.23 14.84 2.17
C LEU A 135 3.53 13.46 2.77
N LEU A 136 4.18 13.42 3.94
CA LEU A 136 4.45 12.17 4.65
C LEU A 136 3.15 11.47 5.06
N GLY A 137 2.15 12.22 5.56
CA GLY A 137 0.84 11.69 5.91
C GLY A 137 0.05 11.16 4.72
N TYR A 138 0.16 11.80 3.56
CA TYR A 138 -0.40 11.30 2.30
C TYR A 138 0.24 9.97 1.91
N MET A 139 1.58 9.88 1.93
CA MET A 139 2.30 8.64 1.63
C MET A 139 1.98 7.53 2.63
N ASP A 140 1.87 7.83 3.92
CA ASP A 140 1.53 6.87 4.97
C ASP A 140 0.13 6.28 4.74
N SER A 141 -0.85 7.15 4.46
CA SER A 141 -2.23 6.74 4.17
C SER A 141 -2.30 5.90 2.88
N GLY A 142 -1.55 6.31 1.85
CA GLY A 142 -1.43 5.57 0.60
C GLY A 142 -0.80 4.19 0.78
N LEU A 143 0.27 4.09 1.57
CA LEU A 143 0.97 2.83 1.85
C LEU A 143 0.07 1.86 2.64
N LYS A 144 -0.71 2.35 3.59
CA LYS A 144 -1.68 1.54 4.36
C LYS A 144 -2.74 0.92 3.45
N GLY A 145 -3.41 1.71 2.63
CA GLY A 145 -4.41 1.14 1.73
C GLY A 145 -3.81 0.30 0.59
N MET A 146 -2.56 0.56 0.19
CA MET A 146 -1.81 -0.34 -0.68
C MET A 146 -1.60 -1.71 -0.03
N ALA A 147 -1.20 -1.73 1.24
CA ALA A 147 -1.01 -2.97 1.97
C ALA A 147 -2.31 -3.77 2.10
N GLU A 148 -3.42 -3.12 2.46
CA GLU A 148 -4.74 -3.75 2.54
C GLU A 148 -5.14 -4.42 1.22
N ARG A 149 -4.91 -3.75 0.08
CA ARG A 149 -5.21 -4.31 -1.24
C ARG A 149 -4.29 -5.49 -1.59
N VAL A 150 -3.01 -5.42 -1.23
CA VAL A 150 -2.05 -6.51 -1.44
C VAL A 150 -2.41 -7.74 -0.62
N GLU A 151 -2.73 -7.57 0.67
CA GLU A 151 -3.12 -8.69 1.54
C GLU A 151 -4.43 -9.32 1.05
N LYS A 152 -5.40 -8.52 0.64
CA LYS A 152 -6.65 -9.01 0.05
C LYS A 152 -6.43 -9.77 -1.27
N ALA A 153 -5.58 -9.26 -2.15
CA ALA A 153 -5.26 -9.93 -3.42
C ALA A 153 -4.46 -11.22 -3.20
N SER A 154 -3.70 -11.29 -2.11
CA SER A 154 -2.88 -12.44 -1.76
C SER A 154 -3.66 -13.54 -1.03
N ASN A 155 -4.82 -13.19 -0.46
CA ASN A 155 -5.77 -14.10 0.17
C ASN A 155 -7.21 -13.85 -0.33
N PRO A 156 -7.52 -14.17 -1.59
CA PRO A 156 -8.80 -13.82 -2.23
C PRO A 156 -10.04 -14.48 -1.60
N ASP A 157 -9.84 -15.55 -0.82
CA ASP A 157 -10.91 -16.33 -0.19
C ASP A 157 -11.21 -15.92 1.26
N GLY A 158 -10.46 -14.95 1.82
CA GLY A 158 -10.71 -14.29 3.11
C GLY A 158 -11.66 -14.99 4.07
N LYS A 159 -11.34 -16.21 4.52
CA LYS A 159 -11.89 -16.72 5.77
C LYS A 159 -11.38 -15.75 6.82
N ASN A 160 -12.24 -14.84 7.26
CA ASN A 160 -11.98 -13.92 8.34
C ASN A 160 -11.72 -14.76 9.59
N THR A 161 -10.45 -15.10 9.85
CA THR A 161 -10.05 -15.71 11.10
C THR A 161 -9.93 -14.60 12.12
N ASP A 162 -11.08 -14.04 12.52
CA ASP A 162 -11.20 -13.39 13.81
C ASP A 162 -10.97 -14.50 14.84
N MET A 163 -9.75 -14.57 15.38
CA MET A 163 -9.49 -15.36 16.57
C MET A 163 -10.19 -14.69 17.74
N VAL A 164 -11.42 -15.10 18.02
CA VAL A 164 -12.18 -14.68 19.19
C VAL A 164 -11.75 -15.52 20.40
N ASN A 165 -11.05 -14.89 21.33
CA ASN A 165 -10.80 -15.45 22.67
C ASN A 165 -12.14 -15.52 23.42
N PHE A 166 -12.60 -16.73 23.76
CA PHE A 166 -13.74 -16.92 24.65
C PHE A 166 -13.26 -17.03 26.10
N GLU A 167 -13.38 -15.94 26.87
CA GLU A 167 -13.38 -16.01 28.33
C GLU A 167 -14.82 -16.10 28.81
N GLY A 168 -15.26 -17.25 29.33
CA GLY A 168 -16.52 -17.33 30.07
C GLY A 168 -17.36 -18.57 29.79
N ASN A 169 -17.96 -19.07 30.86
CA ASN A 169 -18.39 -20.45 31.07
C ASN A 169 -19.87 -20.69 30.73
N ASP A 170 -20.35 -20.28 29.56
CA ASP A 170 -21.75 -20.49 29.16
C ASP A 170 -21.88 -21.55 28.07
N LYS A 171 -21.66 -22.82 28.46
CA LYS A 171 -22.07 -24.00 27.69
C LYS A 171 -23.58 -24.22 27.90
N LEU A 172 -24.40 -23.92 26.89
CA LEU A 172 -25.75 -24.47 26.78
C LEU A 172 -25.88 -25.19 25.42
N ASP A 173 -26.05 -26.51 25.47
CA ASP A 173 -26.47 -27.40 24.38
C ASP A 173 -25.79 -27.19 23.01
N GLY A 174 -24.46 -27.14 23.00
CA GLY A 174 -23.65 -27.29 21.77
C GLY A 174 -23.81 -26.16 20.74
N LYS A 175 -24.28 -24.98 21.15
CA LYS A 175 -24.45 -23.81 20.29
C LYS A 175 -23.79 -22.57 20.91
N VAL A 176 -22.93 -21.92 20.14
CA VAL A 176 -22.37 -20.61 20.46
C VAL A 176 -23.19 -19.54 19.74
N ILE A 177 -23.61 -18.50 20.47
CA ILE A 177 -24.42 -17.39 19.95
C ILE A 177 -23.66 -16.07 20.13
N ASN A 178 -23.37 -15.39 19.03
CA ASN A 178 -22.90 -14.00 19.02
C ASN A 178 -23.76 -13.19 18.05
N GLY A 179 -24.34 -12.09 18.52
CA GLY A 179 -25.09 -11.14 17.68
C GLY A 179 -26.27 -11.73 16.89
N GLY A 180 -26.82 -12.89 17.30
CA GLY A 180 -27.90 -13.57 16.58
C GLY A 180 -27.47 -14.66 15.59
N THR A 181 -26.18 -14.96 15.48
CA THR A 181 -25.68 -16.05 14.60
C THR A 181 -25.36 -17.31 15.41
N ILE A 182 -25.88 -18.47 14.97
CA ILE A 182 -25.69 -19.78 15.62
C ILE A 182 -24.64 -20.58 14.84
N CYS A 183 -23.54 -20.96 15.49
CA CYS A 183 -22.51 -21.82 14.90
C CYS A 183 -22.60 -23.26 15.45
N LYS A 184 -22.22 -24.26 14.65
CA LYS A 184 -22.00 -25.64 15.14
C LYS A 184 -20.58 -25.73 15.69
N ALA A 185 -20.44 -26.14 16.95
CA ALA A 185 -19.14 -26.44 17.53
C ALA A 185 -18.55 -27.70 16.88
N ASN A 186 -17.30 -27.63 16.41
CA ASN A 186 -16.49 -28.81 16.09
C ASN A 186 -15.53 -29.12 17.25
N ASP A 187 -14.92 -30.31 17.20
CA ASP A 187 -14.17 -30.95 18.30
C ASP A 187 -13.21 -30.01 19.06
N GLU A 188 -13.27 -30.12 20.38
CA GLU A 188 -12.51 -29.34 21.37
C GLU A 188 -11.03 -29.80 21.34
N VAL A 189 -10.12 -28.95 20.87
CA VAL A 189 -8.66 -29.20 20.93
C VAL A 189 -8.07 -28.20 21.92
N ASN A 190 -7.43 -28.69 22.99
CA ASN A 190 -6.78 -27.88 24.02
C ASN A 190 -7.66 -26.82 24.73
N GLY A 191 -8.98 -27.03 24.80
CA GLY A 191 -9.90 -26.11 25.50
C GLY A 191 -10.36 -24.93 24.66
N GLU A 192 -10.01 -24.89 23.37
CA GLU A 192 -10.52 -23.92 22.39
C GLU A 192 -11.63 -24.56 21.54
N ILE A 193 -12.72 -23.82 21.33
CA ILE A 193 -13.86 -24.26 20.51
C ILE A 193 -13.70 -23.66 19.10
N HIS A 194 -13.44 -24.51 18.13
CA HIS A 194 -13.41 -24.12 16.72
C HIS A 194 -14.83 -24.13 16.13
N CYS A 195 -15.29 -22.99 15.63
CA CYS A 195 -16.59 -22.86 14.96
C CYS A 195 -16.40 -22.54 13.46
N GLU A 196 -17.08 -23.29 12.58
CA GLU A 196 -17.27 -22.89 11.18
C GLU A 196 -18.63 -22.19 11.03
N VAL A 197 -18.61 -20.95 10.53
CA VAL A 197 -19.83 -20.21 10.18
C VAL A 197 -20.22 -20.59 8.75
N ASN A 198 -21.32 -21.32 8.58
CA ASN A 198 -21.88 -21.58 7.26
C ASN A 198 -22.62 -20.32 6.78
N GLY A 199 -22.09 -19.66 5.74
CA GLY A 199 -22.69 -18.47 5.16
C GLY A 199 -24.08 -18.72 4.56
N ALA A 200 -24.95 -17.71 4.69
CA ALA A 200 -26.18 -17.56 3.91
C ALA A 200 -25.90 -16.72 2.66
#